data_AF-A0A4R3Y5C6-F1
#
_entry.id   AF-A0A4R3Y5C6-F1
#
_cell.length_a   1.000
_cell.length_b   1.000
_cell.length_c   1.000
_cell.angle_alpha   90.00
_cell.angle_beta   90.00
_cell.angle_gamma   90.00
#
_symmetry.space_group_name_H-M   'P 1'
#
loop_
_entity.id
_entity.type
_entity.pdbx_description
1 polymer ?
#
loop_
_entity_poly.entity_id
_entity_poly.type
_entity_poly.pdbx_seq_one_letter_code
_entity_poly.pdbx_strand_id
1 'polypeptide(L)'
;MPEINPQVIVFLQELAEQKSDYICTSTLPDTQVSLRFTSNFQKRPVIWDTSITTLQHYYQNRDQDTGLQFMEIQESSDSIYKLTVGLNLPIIDIPVIKKTIIMIRNYKLLRIGRHEWGKQS
;
A
#
# COMPACT_ATOMS: atom_id res chain seq x y z
N MET A 1 20.77 16.56 8.61
CA MET A 1 19.39 16.06 8.36
C MET A 1 19.38 15.44 6.98
N PRO A 2 18.82 14.25 6.76
CA PRO A 2 18.65 13.75 5.40
C PRO A 2 17.75 14.72 4.63
N GLU A 3 18.18 15.12 3.43
CA GLU A 3 17.42 15.96 2.53
C GLU A 3 16.12 15.23 2.14
N ILE A 4 14.97 15.87 2.35
CA ILE A 4 13.68 15.30 1.97
C ILE A 4 13.57 15.44 0.46
N ASN A 5 13.30 14.33 -0.23
CA ASN A 5 13.16 14.35 -1.68
C ASN A 5 12.05 15.33 -2.11
N PRO A 6 12.28 16.20 -3.11
CA PRO A 6 11.29 17.19 -3.58
C PRO A 6 9.93 16.59 -3.95
N GLN A 7 9.90 15.36 -4.49
CA GLN A 7 8.65 14.68 -4.84
C GLN A 7 7.78 14.43 -3.60
N VAL A 8 8.41 14.05 -2.48
CA VAL A 8 7.71 13.85 -1.20
C VAL A 8 7.14 15.18 -0.70
N ILE A 9 7.86 16.29 -0.85
CA ILE A 9 7.39 17.63 -0.45
C ILE A 9 6.15 18.03 -1.26
N VAL A 10 6.21 17.91 -2.58
CA VAL A 10 5.09 18.24 -3.48
C VAL A 10 3.86 17.39 -3.12
N PHE A 11 4.05 16.09 -2.89
CA PHE A 11 2.95 15.20 -2.54
C PHE A 11 2.36 15.51 -1.15
N LEU A 12 3.17 15.91 -0.18
CA LEU A 12 2.68 16.37 1.12
C LEU A 12 1.83 17.65 1.01
N GLN A 13 2.17 18.57 0.10
CA GLN A 13 1.36 19.75 -0.18
C GLN A 13 0.00 19.35 -0.79
N GLU A 14 0.00 18.43 -1.76
CA GLU A 14 -1.23 17.91 -2.37
C GLU A 14 -2.18 17.28 -1.33
N LEU A 15 -1.63 16.49 -0.41
CA LEU A 15 -2.38 15.91 0.71
C LEU A 15 -2.96 16.97 1.65
N ALA A 16 -2.19 18.03 1.95
CA ALA A 16 -2.62 19.12 2.81
C ALA A 16 -3.75 19.94 2.19
N GLU A 17 -3.69 20.21 0.88
CA GLU A 17 -4.75 20.90 0.13
C GLU A 17 -6.06 20.11 0.15
N GLN A 18 -5.99 18.79 -0.01
CA GLN A 18 -7.15 17.90 0.02
C GLN A 18 -7.62 17.56 1.45
N LYS A 19 -6.90 18.00 2.49
CA LYS A 19 -7.15 17.65 3.90
C LYS A 19 -7.28 16.14 4.11
N SER A 20 -6.44 15.36 3.43
CA SER A 20 -6.49 13.90 3.43
C SER A 20 -5.13 13.29 3.77
N ASP A 21 -5.15 12.08 4.33
CA ASP A 21 -3.96 11.27 4.63
C ASP A 21 -3.42 10.50 3.41
N TYR A 22 -4.25 10.38 2.38
CA TYR A 22 -3.98 9.61 1.16
C TYR A 22 -4.80 10.15 -0.01
N ILE A 23 -4.36 9.82 -1.23
CA ILE A 23 -5.10 10.06 -2.46
C ILE A 23 -5.48 8.71 -3.05
N CYS A 24 -6.78 8.44 -3.20
CA CYS A 24 -7.29 7.23 -3.84
C CYS A 24 -7.67 7.54 -5.28
N THR A 25 -7.15 6.78 -6.24
CA THR A 25 -7.43 6.96 -7.67
C THR A 25 -8.51 6.00 -8.18
N SER A 26 -8.83 4.95 -7.43
CA SER A 26 -9.92 4.03 -7.74
C SER A 26 -11.26 4.49 -7.18
N THR A 27 -12.34 4.11 -7.86
CA THR A 27 -13.72 4.20 -7.33
C THR A 27 -13.93 3.11 -6.28
N LEU A 28 -14.66 3.41 -5.21
CA LEU A 28 -14.90 2.48 -4.11
C LEU A 28 -16.40 2.16 -3.95
N PRO A 29 -16.76 0.96 -3.47
CA PRO A 29 -15.89 -0.19 -3.19
C PRO A 29 -15.47 -0.94 -4.47
N ASP A 30 -14.34 -1.63 -4.44
CA ASP A 30 -13.85 -2.44 -5.58
C ASP A 30 -13.03 -3.66 -5.09
N THR A 31 -12.73 -4.60 -5.98
CA THR A 31 -11.85 -5.75 -5.77
C THR A 31 -10.36 -5.41 -5.93
N GLN A 32 -10.05 -4.28 -6.57
CA GLN A 32 -8.71 -3.72 -6.64
C GLN A 32 -8.76 -2.20 -6.51
N VAL A 33 -7.91 -1.65 -5.65
CA VAL A 33 -7.87 -0.22 -5.33
C VAL A 33 -6.44 0.28 -5.41
N SER A 34 -6.23 1.37 -6.14
CA SER A 34 -4.97 2.09 -6.20
C SER A 34 -5.05 3.37 -5.39
N LEU A 35 -4.05 3.59 -4.54
CA LEU A 35 -3.95 4.78 -3.70
C LEU A 35 -2.50 5.15 -3.39
N ARG A 36 -2.27 6.41 -3.04
CA ARG A 36 -0.96 6.93 -2.65
C ARG A 36 -1.02 7.60 -1.29
N PHE A 37 -0.01 7.39 -0.47
CA PHE A 37 0.13 8.04 0.84
C PHE A 37 1.60 8.15 1.26
N THR A 38 1.88 8.93 2.29
CA THR A 38 3.23 9.06 2.86
C THR A 38 3.39 8.32 4.18
N SER A 39 4.58 7.78 4.40
CA SER A 39 5.05 7.34 5.71
C SER A 39 6.58 7.40 5.78
N ASN A 40 7.12 7.05 6.95
CA ASN A 40 8.55 6.78 7.06
C ASN A 40 8.84 5.32 6.69
N PHE A 41 9.88 5.10 5.90
CA PHE A 41 10.46 3.81 5.60
C PHE A 41 11.99 3.93 5.73
N GLN A 42 12.62 3.02 6.48
CA GLN A 42 14.06 3.09 6.78
C GLN A 42 14.53 4.47 7.31
N LYS A 43 13.71 5.10 8.16
CA LYS A 43 13.94 6.46 8.73
C LYS A 43 13.95 7.60 7.71
N ARG A 44 13.42 7.37 6.51
CA ARG A 44 13.25 8.39 5.46
C ARG A 44 11.78 8.52 5.10
N PRO A 45 11.29 9.75 4.84
CA PRO A 45 9.94 9.91 4.33
C PRO A 45 9.86 9.40 2.88
N VAL A 46 8.83 8.63 2.58
CA VAL A 46 8.61 8.02 1.25
C VAL A 46 7.17 8.18 0.82
N ILE A 47 6.94 8.08 -0.49
CA ILE A 47 5.62 7.92 -1.09
C ILE A 47 5.40 6.43 -1.34
N TRP A 48 4.27 5.92 -0.87
CA TRP A 48 3.80 4.59 -1.20
C TRP A 48 2.85 4.67 -2.38
N ASP A 49 3.22 4.08 -3.50
CA ASP A 49 2.33 3.81 -4.62
C ASP A 49 1.68 2.45 -4.42
N THR A 50 0.47 2.46 -3.86
CA THR A 50 -0.13 1.28 -3.25
C THR A 50 -1.27 0.71 -4.08
N SER A 51 -1.24 -0.60 -4.33
CA SER A 51 -2.36 -1.36 -4.84
C SER A 51 -2.84 -2.36 -3.78
N ILE A 52 -4.09 -2.21 -3.33
CA ILE A 52 -4.77 -3.18 -2.47
C ILE A 52 -5.68 -4.02 -3.35
N THR A 53 -5.59 -5.34 -3.27
CA THR A 53 -6.37 -6.25 -4.09
C THR A 53 -6.91 -7.41 -3.25
N THR A 54 -8.08 -7.91 -3.62
CA THR A 54 -8.57 -9.16 -3.04
C THR A 54 -7.75 -10.34 -3.57
N LEU A 55 -7.56 -11.38 -2.77
CA LEU A 55 -6.87 -12.59 -3.24
C LEU A 55 -7.57 -13.20 -4.46
N GLN A 56 -8.91 -13.20 -4.45
CA GLN A 56 -9.70 -13.67 -5.58
C GLN A 56 -9.35 -12.90 -6.87
N HIS A 57 -9.32 -11.57 -6.84
CA HIS A 57 -8.95 -10.76 -8.01
C HIS A 57 -7.50 -11.00 -8.42
N TYR A 58 -6.58 -11.05 -7.46
CA TYR A 58 -5.16 -11.24 -7.73
C TYR A 58 -4.83 -12.58 -8.40
N TYR A 59 -5.55 -13.65 -8.03
CA TYR A 59 -5.32 -15.00 -8.54
C TYR A 59 -6.23 -15.42 -9.71
N GLN A 60 -7.17 -14.57 -10.15
CA GLN A 60 -8.09 -14.87 -11.26
C GLN A 60 -7.40 -15.39 -12.54
N ASN A 61 -6.17 -14.95 -12.81
CA ASN A 61 -5.38 -15.35 -13.99
C ASN A 61 -4.03 -15.96 -13.61
N ARG A 62 -3.90 -16.54 -12.41
CA ARG A 62 -2.66 -17.15 -11.92
C ARG A 62 -2.91 -18.58 -11.49
N ASP A 63 -1.95 -19.46 -11.76
CA ASP A 63 -2.07 -20.89 -11.49
C ASP A 63 -2.06 -21.25 -9.99
N GLN A 64 -1.73 -20.32 -9.10
CA GLN A 64 -1.50 -20.61 -7.69
C GLN A 64 -2.20 -19.61 -6.78
N ASP A 65 -3.40 -19.95 -6.29
CA ASP A 65 -4.00 -19.30 -5.12
C ASP A 65 -3.45 -19.96 -3.84
N THR A 66 -2.59 -19.24 -3.13
CA THR A 66 -2.04 -19.73 -1.86
C THR A 66 -3.04 -19.60 -0.70
N GLY A 67 -4.13 -18.83 -0.89
CA GLY A 67 -5.04 -18.39 0.17
C GLY A 67 -4.37 -17.48 1.21
N LEU A 68 -3.09 -17.18 1.05
CA LEU A 68 -2.32 -16.37 1.99
C LEU A 68 -2.41 -14.90 1.59
N GLN A 69 -2.67 -14.07 2.61
CA GLN A 69 -2.56 -12.63 2.47
C GLN A 69 -1.10 -12.27 2.29
N PHE A 70 -0.83 -11.18 1.58
CA PHE A 70 0.54 -10.80 1.32
C PHE A 70 0.74 -9.30 1.22
N MET A 71 1.99 -8.90 1.37
CA MET A 71 2.50 -7.57 1.16
C MET A 71 3.78 -7.69 0.36
N GLU A 72 3.84 -6.96 -0.74
CA GLU A 72 5.00 -6.92 -1.61
C GLU A 72 5.46 -5.48 -1.75
N ILE A 73 6.73 -5.25 -1.46
CA ILE A 73 7.35 -3.93 -1.58
C ILE A 73 8.42 -3.99 -2.66
N GLN A 74 8.32 -3.10 -3.63
CA GLN A 74 9.28 -2.94 -4.71
C GLN A 74 9.74 -1.48 -4.75
N GLU A 75 11.04 -1.26 -4.94
CA GLU A 75 11.57 0.07 -5.19
C GLU A 75 11.19 0.49 -6.62
N SER A 76 10.58 1.67 -6.77
CA SER A 76 10.20 2.19 -8.08
C SER A 76 11.15 3.29 -8.55
N SER A 77 11.43 4.25 -7.66
CA SER A 77 12.37 5.34 -7.88
C SER A 77 12.79 5.92 -6.53
N ASP A 78 13.69 6.90 -6.54
CA ASP A 78 14.09 7.60 -5.31
C ASP A 78 12.88 8.07 -4.51
N SER A 79 12.72 7.54 -3.30
CA SER A 79 11.64 7.85 -2.34
C SER A 79 10.22 7.44 -2.77
N ILE A 80 10.04 6.69 -3.86
CA ILE A 80 8.76 6.08 -4.25
C ILE A 80 8.88 4.56 -4.22
N TYR A 81 8.01 3.93 -3.43
CA TYR A 81 7.94 2.49 -3.29
C TYR A 81 6.58 1.99 -3.75
N LYS A 82 6.60 0.99 -4.62
CA LYS A 82 5.41 0.23 -4.98
C LYS A 82 5.08 -0.73 -3.83
N LEU A 83 3.84 -0.68 -3.38
CA LEU A 83 3.31 -1.54 -2.33
C LEU A 83 2.10 -2.29 -2.87
N THR A 84 2.17 -3.61 -2.96
CA THR A 84 1.01 -4.44 -3.29
C THR A 84 0.56 -5.18 -2.05
N VAL A 85 -0.72 -5.07 -1.69
CA VAL A 85 -1.31 -5.76 -0.55
C VAL A 85 -2.43 -6.66 -1.05
N GLY A 86 -2.25 -7.97 -0.90
CA GLY A 86 -3.30 -8.96 -1.16
C GLY A 86 -4.03 -9.32 0.12
N LEU A 87 -5.34 -9.07 0.17
CA LEU A 87 -6.18 -9.35 1.33
C LEU A 87 -7.23 -10.41 1.03
N ASN A 88 -7.48 -11.29 2.01
CA ASN A 88 -8.53 -12.29 1.91
C ASN A 88 -9.87 -11.66 2.31
N LEU A 89 -10.39 -10.81 1.42
CA LEU A 89 -11.64 -10.09 1.56
C LEU A 89 -12.40 -10.13 0.23
N PRO A 90 -13.74 -10.04 0.24
CA PRO A 90 -14.52 -10.02 -1.00
C PRO A 90 -14.46 -8.65 -1.71
N ILE A 91 -14.34 -7.55 -0.95
CA ILE A 91 -14.28 -6.17 -1.46
C ILE A 91 -13.35 -5.31 -0.61
N ILE A 92 -12.82 -4.26 -1.21
CA ILE A 92 -11.98 -3.24 -0.59
C ILE A 92 -12.79 -1.94 -0.50
N ASP A 93 -12.92 -1.41 0.71
CA ASP A 93 -13.64 -0.18 1.03
C ASP A 93 -12.76 0.81 1.82
N ILE A 94 -13.33 1.97 2.17
CA ILE A 94 -12.62 3.02 2.92
C ILE A 94 -12.07 2.49 4.27
N PRO A 95 -12.85 1.77 5.11
CA PRO A 95 -12.32 1.12 6.31
C PRO A 95 -11.09 0.23 6.07
N VAL A 96 -11.10 -0.60 5.02
CA VAL A 96 -9.97 -1.49 4.68
C VAL A 96 -8.74 -0.68 4.30
N ILE A 97 -8.90 0.36 3.48
CA ILE A 97 -7.80 1.27 3.09
C ILE A 97 -7.17 1.90 4.34
N LYS A 98 -7.98 2.48 5.23
CA LYS A 98 -7.48 3.14 6.44
C LYS A 98 -6.72 2.18 7.36
N LYS A 99 -7.26 0.98 7.57
CA LYS A 99 -6.59 -0.07 8.36
C LYS A 99 -5.25 -0.47 7.74
N THR A 100 -5.20 -0.59 6.42
CA THR A 100 -3.98 -0.92 5.68
C THR A 100 -2.93 0.17 5.86
N ILE A 101 -3.29 1.45 5.68
CA ILE A 101 -2.36 2.58 5.89
C ILE A 101 -1.82 2.58 7.32
N ILE A 102 -2.69 2.40 8.33
CA ILE A 102 -2.29 2.35 9.74
C ILE A 102 -1.31 1.19 9.99
N MET A 103 -1.59 0.01 9.43
CA MET A 103 -0.70 -1.14 9.52
C MET A 103 0.67 -0.80 8.93
N ILE A 104 0.74 -0.28 7.70
CA ILE A 104 2.01 0.09 7.04
C ILE A 104 2.78 1.12 7.86
N ARG A 105 2.12 2.18 8.34
CA ARG A 105 2.75 3.23 9.15
C ARG A 105 3.36 2.69 10.46
N ASN A 106 2.79 1.63 11.03
CA ASN A 106 3.23 1.06 12.31
C ASN A 106 4.12 -0.18 12.17
N TYR A 107 4.25 -0.75 10.97
CA TYR A 107 4.95 -2.01 10.79
C TYR A 107 6.47 -1.81 10.83
N LYS A 108 7.10 -2.26 11.93
CA LYS A 108 8.53 -2.02 12.19
C LYS A 108 9.48 -2.83 11.30
N LEU A 109 8.97 -3.89 10.66
CA LEU A 109 9.77 -4.87 9.91
C LEU A 109 9.51 -4.83 8.40
N LEU A 110 9.02 -3.70 7.88
CA LEU A 110 8.87 -3.54 6.44
C LEU A 110 10.25 -3.68 5.80
N ARG A 111 10.35 -4.56 4.80
CA ARG A 111 11.53 -4.75 3.95
C ARG A 111 11.06 -5.02 2.54
N ILE A 112 11.90 -4.65 1.57
CA ILE A 112 11.70 -4.94 0.16
C ILE A 112 11.50 -6.45 -0.04
N GLY A 113 10.65 -6.80 -1.00
CA GLY A 113 10.24 -8.17 -1.30
C GLY A 113 8.85 -8.51 -0.80
N ARG A 114 8.49 -9.78 -0.95
CA ARG A 114 7.17 -10.33 -0.63
C ARG A 114 7.15 -10.97 0.75
N HIS A 115 6.08 -10.71 1.48
CA HIS A 115 5.78 -11.25 2.80
C HIS A 115 4.37 -11.80 2.79
N GLU A 116 4.20 -13.01 3.30
CA GLU A 116 2.90 -13.68 3.31
C GLU A 116 2.49 -14.01 4.75
N TRP A 117 1.20 -13.92 5.04
CA TRP A 117 0.63 -14.25 6.35
C TRP A 117 -0.81 -14.74 6.23
N GLY A 118 -1.27 -15.36 7.30
CA GLY A 118 -2.56 -16.04 7.37
C GLY A 118 -2.36 -17.53 7.60
N LYS A 119 -3.34 -18.17 8.24
CA LYS A 119 -3.37 -19.62 8.36
C LYS A 119 -4.24 -20.17 7.24
N GLN A 120 -3.76 -21.18 6.53
CA GLN A 120 -4.64 -22.22 6.01
C GLN A 120 -5.32 -22.83 7.25
N SER A 121 -6.56 -22.46 7.51
CA SER A 121 -7.38 -23.08 8.56
C SER A 121 -8.41 -23.95 7.88
#